data_AF-A0A7R7VS96-F1
#
_entry.id   AF-A0A7R7VS96-F1
#
_cell.length_a   1.000
_cell.length_b   1.000
_cell.length_c   1.000
_cell.angle_alpha   90.00
_cell.angle_beta   90.00
_cell.angle_gamma   90.00
#
_symmetry.space_group_name_H-M   'P 1'
#
loop_
_entity.id
_entity.type
_entity.pdbx_description
1 polymer ?
#
loop_
_entity_poly.entity_id
_entity_poly.type
_entity_poly.pdbx_seq_one_letter_code
_entity_poly.pdbx_strand_id
1 'polypeptide(L)'
;MLWIIVRIYAGRHLEMQAKSGSHQHYPWQDKFPYGWRGMDDLRDNMDLWPQAELDIWRRQIETYLSNHQGLPDTEEVLMLVSKEESNAFGLYPGATGIIPFTDQPHKRGPQYALACYQRATMANHSCFPNITWAADERGRIVYTTSRDIAAGEECCIAYFDLSTYVDFQARQKLTKNLFTFACTCERCLKEAQNA
;
A
#
# COMPACT_ATOMS: atom_id res chain seq x y z
N MET A 1 9.29 3.30 -8.74
CA MET A 1 8.94 1.92 -9.09
C MET A 1 10.19 1.07 -9.41
N LEU A 2 10.77 0.98 -10.62
CA LEU A 2 11.79 -0.06 -10.94
C LEU A 2 12.95 -0.26 -9.93
N TRP A 3 13.47 0.82 -9.33
CA TRP A 3 14.51 0.69 -8.30
C TRP A 3 14.06 -0.08 -7.04
N ILE A 4 12.81 0.11 -6.58
CA ILE A 4 12.31 -0.64 -5.43
C ILE A 4 12.13 -2.12 -5.77
N ILE A 5 11.79 -2.44 -7.02
CA ILE A 5 11.65 -3.81 -7.53
C ILE A 5 12.99 -4.55 -7.48
N VAL A 6 14.06 -3.91 -7.96
CA VAL A 6 15.43 -4.45 -7.87
C VAL A 6 15.82 -4.70 -6.41
N ARG A 7 15.50 -3.78 -5.49
CA ARG A 7 15.78 -3.95 -4.06
C ARG A 7 14.98 -5.10 -3.43
N ILE A 8 13.73 -5.29 -3.83
CA ILE A 8 12.90 -6.40 -3.37
C ILE A 8 13.51 -7.74 -3.84
N TYR A 9 13.92 -7.84 -5.11
CA TYR A 9 14.59 -9.06 -5.61
C TYR A 9 15.94 -9.32 -4.95
N ALA A 10 16.74 -8.28 -4.71
CA ALA A 10 17.98 -8.42 -3.94
C ALA A 10 17.69 -8.93 -2.51
N GLY A 11 16.63 -8.44 -1.87
CA GLY A 11 16.15 -8.93 -0.57
C GLY A 11 15.76 -10.41 -0.61
N ARG A 12 14.98 -10.83 -1.62
CA ARG A 12 14.64 -12.24 -1.86
C ARG A 12 15.89 -13.10 -2.00
N HIS A 13 16.86 -12.66 -2.77
CA HIS A 13 18.10 -13.41 -3.00
C HIS A 13 18.87 -13.64 -1.69
N LEU A 14 19.01 -12.58 -0.87
CA LEU A 14 19.65 -12.67 0.44
C LEU A 14 18.89 -13.58 1.40
N GLU A 15 17.55 -13.52 1.40
CA GLU A 15 16.69 -14.38 2.22
C GLU A 15 16.85 -15.86 1.84
N MET A 16 16.89 -16.17 0.54
CA MET A 16 17.06 -17.55 0.06
C MET A 16 18.46 -18.12 0.34
N GLN A 17 19.47 -17.26 0.44
CA GLN A 17 20.84 -17.67 0.80
C GLN A 17 21.08 -17.76 2.31
N ALA A 18 20.27 -17.05 3.11
CA ALA A 18 20.35 -17.13 4.54
C ALA A 18 19.99 -18.56 4.99
N LYS A 19 20.95 -19.28 5.57
CA LYS A 19 20.65 -20.49 6.34
C LYS A 19 19.68 -20.08 7.45
N SER A 20 18.57 -20.81 7.60
CA SER A 20 17.52 -20.55 8.60
C SER A 20 18.12 -20.15 9.95
N GLY A 21 18.24 -18.84 10.17
CA GLY A 21 18.81 -18.28 11.38
C GLY A 21 17.79 -18.37 12.49
N SER A 22 18.26 -18.62 13.71
CA SER A 22 17.42 -18.56 14.92
C SER A 22 16.98 -17.11 15.16
N HIS A 23 15.96 -16.66 14.44
CA HIS A 23 15.28 -15.41 14.77
C HIS A 23 14.51 -15.61 16.07
N GLN A 24 14.46 -14.58 16.90
CA GLN A 24 13.58 -14.57 18.08
C GLN A 24 12.15 -14.84 17.63
N HIS A 25 11.63 -15.99 18.05
CA HIS A 25 10.28 -16.43 17.73
C HIS A 25 9.32 -15.75 18.70
N TYR A 26 8.55 -14.77 18.21
CA TYR A 26 7.45 -14.20 18.97
C TYR A 26 6.17 -15.01 18.71
N PRO A 27 5.31 -15.26 19.72
CA PRO A 27 4.10 -16.09 19.55
C PRO A 27 3.11 -15.61 18.48
N TRP A 28 3.22 -14.34 18.05
CA TRP A 28 2.37 -13.74 17.01
C TRP A 28 3.02 -13.72 15.63
N GLN A 29 4.31 -14.07 15.48
CA GLN A 29 4.98 -14.04 14.17
C GLN A 29 4.36 -14.99 13.17
N ASP A 30 3.85 -16.13 13.62
CA ASP A 30 3.24 -17.14 12.75
C ASP A 30 1.87 -16.73 12.22
N LYS A 31 1.30 -15.62 12.71
CA LYS A 31 -0.02 -15.13 12.29
C LYS A 31 0.01 -14.34 10.99
N PHE A 32 1.18 -13.83 10.58
CA PHE A 32 1.31 -12.99 9.39
C PHE A 32 2.48 -13.44 8.52
N PRO A 33 2.28 -13.61 7.20
CA PRO A 33 3.37 -13.80 6.25
C PRO A 33 4.43 -12.70 6.39
N TYR A 34 5.69 -13.08 6.20
CA TYR A 34 6.83 -12.16 6.21
C TYR A 34 7.87 -12.62 5.18
N GLY A 35 8.88 -11.79 4.92
CA GLY A 35 9.93 -12.11 3.95
C GLY A 35 9.39 -12.22 2.53
N TRP A 36 9.98 -13.05 1.68
CA TRP A 36 9.54 -13.21 0.30
C TRP A 36 8.11 -13.73 0.21
N ARG A 37 7.72 -14.66 1.11
CA ARG A 37 6.34 -15.17 1.15
C ARG A 37 5.34 -14.03 1.35
N GLY A 38 5.62 -13.10 2.25
CA GLY A 38 4.74 -11.94 2.46
C GLY A 38 4.70 -10.97 1.27
N MET A 39 5.76 -10.91 0.46
CA MET A 39 5.74 -10.15 -0.81
C MET A 39 4.92 -10.87 -1.87
N ASP A 40 5.02 -12.19 -1.94
CA ASP A 40 4.30 -13.00 -2.91
C ASP A 40 2.79 -13.07 -2.59
N ASP A 41 2.40 -12.95 -1.32
CA ASP A 41 0.99 -12.89 -0.93
C ASP A 41 0.32 -11.52 -1.23
N LEU A 42 1.07 -10.51 -1.68
CA LEU A 42 0.50 -9.18 -2.02
C LEU A 42 -0.41 -9.26 -3.25
N ARG A 43 -1.47 -8.45 -3.24
CA ARG A 43 -2.40 -8.30 -4.38
C ARG A 43 -1.70 -7.66 -5.57
N ASP A 44 -1.71 -8.31 -6.72
CA ASP A 44 -1.14 -7.74 -7.95
C ASP A 44 -2.14 -6.86 -8.74
N ASN A 45 -3.43 -7.19 -8.69
CA ASN A 45 -4.49 -6.58 -9.50
C ASN A 45 -4.21 -6.62 -11.01
N MET A 46 -3.44 -7.61 -11.49
CA MET A 46 -3.10 -7.77 -12.91
C MET A 46 -4.32 -7.84 -13.82
N ASP A 47 -5.41 -8.42 -13.32
CA ASP A 47 -6.71 -8.53 -14.00
C ASP A 47 -7.54 -7.23 -14.01
N LEU A 48 -7.18 -6.26 -13.17
CA LEU A 48 -7.90 -5.01 -12.99
C LEU A 48 -7.16 -3.79 -13.54
N TRP A 49 -5.84 -3.85 -13.70
CA TRP A 49 -5.06 -2.76 -14.28
C TRP A 49 -5.45 -2.51 -15.74
N PRO A 50 -5.51 -1.23 -16.18
CA PRO A 50 -5.67 -0.92 -17.59
C PRO A 50 -4.52 -1.51 -18.39
N GLN A 51 -4.81 -2.18 -19.51
CA GLN A 51 -3.79 -2.81 -20.37
C GLN A 51 -2.68 -1.84 -20.77
N ALA A 52 -3.03 -0.57 -21.03
CA ALA A 52 -2.05 0.46 -21.38
C ALA A 52 -1.01 0.72 -20.29
N GLU A 53 -1.38 0.62 -19.00
CA GLU A 53 -0.43 0.76 -17.89
C GLU A 53 0.50 -0.45 -17.81
N LEU A 54 -0.05 -1.67 -17.94
CA LEU A 54 0.75 -2.90 -17.99
C LEU A 54 1.77 -2.86 -19.14
N ASP A 55 1.37 -2.36 -20.31
CA ASP A 55 2.25 -2.23 -21.48
C ASP A 55 3.36 -1.20 -21.26
N ILE A 56 3.06 -0.09 -20.55
CA ILE A 56 4.07 0.90 -20.16
C ILE A 56 5.10 0.26 -19.23
N TRP A 57 4.66 -0.45 -18.19
CA TRP A 57 5.56 -1.11 -17.24
C TRP A 57 6.38 -2.21 -17.91
N ARG A 58 5.77 -3.04 -18.75
CA ARG A 58 6.47 -4.08 -19.52
C ARG A 58 7.61 -3.48 -20.34
N ARG A 59 7.32 -2.44 -21.12
CA ARG A 59 8.34 -1.74 -21.92
C ARG A 59 9.47 -1.16 -21.05
N GLN A 60 9.15 -0.62 -19.87
CA GLN A 60 10.17 -0.12 -18.94
C GLN A 60 11.06 -1.25 -18.43
N ILE A 61 10.49 -2.40 -18.06
CA ILE A 61 11.23 -3.58 -17.63
C ILE A 61 12.14 -4.10 -18.75
N GLU A 62 11.60 -4.23 -19.96
CA GLU A 62 12.36 -4.68 -21.13
C GLU A 62 13.52 -3.73 -21.46
N THR A 63 13.30 -2.42 -21.30
CA THR A 63 14.32 -1.40 -21.59
C THR A 63 15.44 -1.40 -20.55
N TYR A 64 15.11 -1.57 -19.26
CA TYR A 64 16.05 -1.29 -18.17
C TYR A 64 16.54 -2.52 -17.40
N LEU A 65 15.79 -3.63 -17.41
CA LEU A 65 16.04 -4.78 -16.52
C LEU A 65 16.26 -6.11 -17.25
N SER A 66 15.82 -6.26 -18.51
CA SER A 66 15.84 -7.53 -19.27
C SER A 66 17.19 -8.24 -19.37
N ASN A 67 18.30 -7.49 -19.36
CA ASN A 67 19.65 -8.05 -19.50
C ASN A 67 20.39 -8.23 -18.16
N HIS A 68 19.73 -7.99 -17.03
CA HIS A 68 20.40 -8.02 -15.73
C HIS A 68 20.49 -9.46 -15.19
N GLN A 69 21.71 -9.95 -14.98
CA GLN A 69 21.92 -11.26 -14.34
C GLN A 69 21.34 -11.25 -12.91
N GLY A 70 20.48 -12.22 -12.59
CA GLY A 70 19.88 -12.39 -11.27
C GLY A 70 18.48 -11.80 -11.10
N LEU A 71 17.93 -11.14 -12.12
CA LEU A 71 16.49 -10.86 -12.19
C LEU A 71 15.77 -11.97 -12.96
N PRO A 72 14.49 -12.26 -12.64
CA PRO A 72 13.69 -13.20 -13.41
C PRO A 72 13.23 -12.59 -14.75
N ASP A 73 12.39 -13.32 -15.48
CA ASP A 73 11.84 -12.83 -16.74
C ASP A 73 10.92 -11.61 -16.58
N THR A 74 10.63 -10.96 -17.71
CA THR A 74 9.84 -9.74 -17.77
C THR A 74 8.47 -9.87 -17.11
N GLU A 75 7.80 -11.03 -17.25
CA GLU A 75 6.44 -11.20 -16.73
C GLU A 75 6.45 -11.42 -15.22
N GLU A 76 7.46 -12.12 -14.67
CA GLU A 76 7.63 -12.22 -13.21
C GLU A 76 7.97 -10.84 -12.60
N VAL A 77 8.82 -10.05 -13.26
CA VAL A 77 9.10 -8.66 -12.83
C VAL A 77 7.84 -7.80 -12.91
N LEU A 78 7.04 -7.92 -13.98
CA LEU A 78 5.81 -7.17 -14.17
C LEU A 78 4.79 -7.49 -13.06
N MET A 79 4.64 -8.77 -12.71
CA MET A 79 3.78 -9.15 -11.58
C MET A 79 4.23 -8.48 -10.27
N LEU A 80 5.54 -8.42 -10.00
CA LEU A 80 6.03 -7.73 -8.80
C LEU A 80 5.82 -6.22 -8.86
N VAL A 81 5.91 -5.60 -10.04
CA VAL A 81 5.55 -4.19 -10.25
C VAL A 81 4.09 -3.97 -9.89
N SER A 82 3.18 -4.79 -10.39
CA SER A 82 1.75 -4.66 -10.11
C SER A 82 1.41 -4.87 -8.63
N LYS A 83 2.13 -5.80 -7.95
CA LYS A 83 2.08 -5.93 -6.48
C LYS A 83 2.57 -4.67 -5.77
N GLU A 84 3.67 -4.08 -6.21
CA GLU A 84 4.21 -2.86 -5.61
C GLU A 84 3.24 -1.69 -5.75
N GLU A 85 2.77 -1.42 -6.97
CA GLU A 85 1.86 -0.31 -7.28
C GLU A 85 0.52 -0.43 -6.54
N SER A 86 0.04 -1.66 -6.29
CA SER A 86 -1.21 -1.90 -5.55
C SER A 86 -1.08 -1.78 -4.02
N ASN A 87 0.14 -1.88 -3.47
CA ASN A 87 0.36 -2.10 -2.03
C ASN A 87 1.35 -1.13 -1.40
N ALA A 88 2.07 -0.33 -2.17
CA ALA A 88 3.09 0.54 -1.64
C ALA A 88 2.50 1.74 -0.87
N PHE A 89 3.14 2.08 0.24
CA PHE A 89 2.80 3.22 1.07
C PHE A 89 3.76 4.36 0.75
N GLY A 90 3.22 5.48 0.27
CA GLY A 90 3.97 6.73 0.25
C GLY A 90 4.18 7.21 1.68
N LEU A 91 5.40 7.60 2.05
CA LEU A 91 5.70 8.11 3.39
C LEU A 91 5.73 9.64 3.39
N TYR A 92 5.16 10.23 4.44
CA TYR A 92 4.93 11.67 4.55
C TYR A 92 5.22 12.15 5.98
N PRO A 93 5.60 13.43 6.17
CA PRO A 93 5.88 13.98 7.50
C PRO A 93 4.67 13.96 8.44
N GLY A 94 3.47 14.19 7.90
CA GLY A 94 2.22 14.18 8.67
C GLY A 94 1.44 12.86 8.54
N ALA A 95 0.62 12.56 9.55
CA ALA A 95 -0.29 11.42 9.52
C ALA A 95 -1.35 11.55 8.41
N THR A 96 -1.90 10.40 8.01
CA THR A 96 -3.03 10.34 7.07
C THR A 96 -4.37 10.35 7.79
N GLY A 97 -5.37 11.01 7.20
CA GLY A 97 -6.75 10.98 7.67
C GLY A 97 -7.17 12.22 8.45
N ILE A 98 -8.39 12.18 8.99
CA ILE A 98 -8.93 13.24 9.85
C ILE A 98 -8.32 13.04 11.23
N ILE A 99 -7.42 13.93 11.64
CA ILE A 99 -6.84 13.94 12.99
C ILE A 99 -7.87 14.60 13.91
N PRO A 100 -8.55 13.88 14.82
CA PRO A 100 -9.74 14.40 15.50
C PRO A 100 -9.48 15.45 16.60
N PHE A 101 -8.26 16.00 16.73
CA PHE A 101 -7.86 16.72 17.94
C PHE A 101 -7.07 18.01 17.71
N THR A 102 -7.13 18.59 16.52
CA THR A 102 -6.40 19.84 16.23
C THR A 102 -7.25 20.79 15.39
N ASP A 103 -7.55 21.98 15.93
CA ASP A 103 -8.28 23.07 15.24
C ASP A 103 -7.55 23.63 14.01
N GLN A 104 -6.36 23.11 13.67
CA GLN A 104 -5.60 23.51 12.51
C GLN A 104 -5.50 22.38 11.48
N PRO A 105 -5.72 22.68 10.19
CA PRO A 105 -5.48 21.71 9.12
C PRO A 105 -3.97 21.42 9.03
N HIS A 106 -3.53 20.34 9.67
CA HIS A 106 -2.16 19.85 9.51
C HIS A 106 -2.00 19.29 8.10
N LYS A 107 -1.20 19.99 7.28
CA LYS A 107 -0.83 19.49 5.96
C LYS A 107 0.04 18.25 6.12
N ARG A 108 -0.31 17.17 5.40
CA ARG A 108 0.46 15.92 5.35
C ARG A 108 1.93 16.12 4.94
N GLY A 109 2.21 17.17 4.16
CA GLY A 109 3.54 17.47 3.60
C GLY A 109 3.82 16.70 2.31
N PRO A 110 4.95 16.97 1.63
CA PRO A 110 5.33 16.23 0.43
C PRO A 110 5.72 14.78 0.78
N GLN A 111 5.49 13.87 -0.15
CA GLN A 111 5.98 12.50 -0.04
C GLN A 111 7.51 12.50 -0.04
N TYR A 112 8.15 11.84 0.93
CA TYR A 112 9.61 11.74 1.00
C TYR A 112 10.15 10.34 0.68
N ALA A 113 9.32 9.30 0.75
CA ALA A 113 9.72 7.93 0.46
C ALA A 113 8.53 7.06 0.03
N LEU A 114 8.84 5.83 -0.35
CA LEU A 114 7.91 4.77 -0.73
C LEU A 114 8.37 3.47 -0.06
N ALA A 115 7.44 2.70 0.50
CA ALA A 115 7.78 1.46 1.17
C ALA A 115 6.62 0.45 1.12
N CYS A 116 6.95 -0.84 0.99
CA CYS A 116 5.99 -1.92 1.09
C CYS A 116 6.01 -2.50 2.51
N TYR A 117 4.89 -2.37 3.22
CA TYR A 117 4.73 -2.91 4.56
C TYR A 117 3.72 -4.04 4.53
N GLN A 118 4.18 -5.28 4.41
CA GLN A 118 3.36 -6.48 4.18
C GLN A 118 2.15 -6.64 5.10
N ARG A 119 2.25 -6.19 6.36
CA ARG A 119 1.13 -6.23 7.32
C ARG A 119 0.21 -5.04 7.21
N ALA A 120 0.74 -3.90 6.79
CA ALA A 120 -0.01 -2.66 6.65
C ALA A 120 -0.93 -2.69 5.42
N THR A 121 -0.52 -3.42 4.37
CA THR A 121 -1.26 -3.58 3.11
C THR A 121 -2.60 -4.28 3.28
N MET A 122 -2.81 -4.97 4.41
CA MET A 122 -4.08 -5.64 4.73
C MET A 122 -5.19 -4.66 5.10
N ALA A 123 -4.87 -3.41 5.47
CA ALA A 123 -5.87 -2.44 5.89
C ALA A 123 -6.58 -1.85 4.66
N ASN A 124 -7.88 -2.13 4.53
CA ASN A 124 -8.71 -1.62 3.43
C ASN A 124 -8.97 -0.10 3.52
N HIS A 125 -9.45 0.45 2.42
CA HIS A 125 -9.84 1.85 2.34
C HIS A 125 -11.24 2.14 2.88
N SER A 126 -11.38 3.25 3.61
CA SER A 126 -12.66 3.93 3.83
C SER A 126 -12.49 5.45 3.70
N CYS A 127 -13.47 6.14 3.11
CA CYS A 127 -13.55 7.61 3.14
C CYS A 127 -14.05 8.15 4.50
N PHE A 128 -14.38 7.25 5.43
CA PHE A 128 -14.64 7.49 6.85
C PHE A 128 -13.85 6.48 7.68
N PRO A 129 -12.51 6.62 7.74
CA PRO A 129 -11.63 5.65 8.38
C PRO A 129 -11.76 5.67 9.91
N ASN A 130 -11.50 4.54 10.55
CA ASN A 130 -11.46 4.39 12.01
C ASN A 130 -10.04 4.23 12.57
N ILE A 131 -9.04 4.14 11.69
CA ILE A 131 -7.62 4.19 12.02
C ILE A 131 -6.87 5.18 11.13
N THR A 132 -5.89 5.87 11.70
CA THR A 132 -4.87 6.66 11.01
C THR A 132 -3.54 5.94 11.07
N TRP A 133 -2.58 6.37 10.25
CA TRP A 133 -1.25 5.78 10.27
C TRP A 133 -0.14 6.78 9.98
N ALA A 134 1.05 6.49 10.52
CA ALA A 134 2.29 7.21 10.27
C ALA A 134 3.49 6.26 10.43
N ALA A 135 4.62 6.60 9.82
CA ALA A 135 5.89 5.97 10.12
C ALA A 135 6.49 6.59 11.39
N ASP A 136 7.00 5.76 12.31
CA ASP A 136 7.77 6.25 13.45
C ASP A 136 9.22 6.59 13.07
N GLU A 137 10.00 7.10 14.03
CA GLU A 137 11.42 7.46 13.83
C GLU A 137 12.32 6.28 13.42
N ARG A 138 11.83 5.04 13.54
CA ARG A 138 12.52 3.81 13.13
C ARG A 138 11.99 3.26 11.81
N GLY A 139 11.11 3.98 11.12
CA GLY A 139 10.52 3.58 9.85
C GLY A 139 9.45 2.48 9.97
N ARG A 140 8.92 2.21 11.17
CA ARG A 140 7.83 1.25 11.38
C ARG A 140 6.49 1.95 11.18
N ILE A 141 5.54 1.28 10.52
CA ILE A 141 4.17 1.78 10.44
C ILE A 141 3.46 1.59 11.78
N VAL A 142 2.88 2.67 12.28
CA VAL A 142 2.07 2.71 13.49
C VAL A 142 0.64 3.06 13.10
N TYR A 143 -0.32 2.26 13.56
CA TYR A 143 -1.74 2.52 13.44
C TYR A 143 -2.28 3.10 14.75
N THR A 144 -3.08 4.15 14.63
CA THR A 144 -3.74 4.80 15.77
C THR A 144 -5.23 4.89 15.49
N THR A 145 -6.06 4.45 16.43
CA THR A 145 -7.52 4.56 16.32
C THR A 145 -7.94 6.04 16.30
N SER A 146 -8.76 6.43 15.33
CA SER A 146 -9.35 7.78 15.27
C SER A 146 -10.68 7.87 16.03
N ARG A 147 -11.27 6.74 16.38
CA ARG A 147 -12.47 6.59 17.20
C ARG A 147 -12.51 5.20 17.82
N ASP A 148 -13.45 4.97 18.72
CA ASP A 148 -13.72 3.63 19.25
C ASP A 148 -14.11 2.67 18.11
N ILE A 149 -13.60 1.44 18.20
CA ILE A 149 -13.81 0.36 17.22
C ILE A 149 -14.47 -0.80 17.95
N ALA A 150 -15.64 -1.22 17.46
CA ALA A 150 -16.36 -2.33 18.07
C ALA A 150 -15.69 -3.67 17.74
N ALA A 151 -15.91 -4.70 18.58
CA ALA A 151 -15.45 -6.05 18.27
C ALA A 151 -16.08 -6.55 16.97
N GLY A 152 -15.26 -6.99 16.01
CA GLY A 152 -15.70 -7.44 14.69
C GLY A 152 -15.87 -6.33 13.66
N GLU A 153 -15.69 -5.06 14.04
CA GLU A 153 -15.63 -3.96 13.08
C GLU A 153 -14.30 -3.97 12.32
N GLU A 154 -14.34 -3.79 11.00
CA GLU A 154 -13.15 -3.75 10.16
C GLU A 154 -12.34 -2.47 10.41
N CYS A 155 -11.01 -2.61 10.54
CA CYS A 155 -10.09 -1.48 10.63
C CYS A 155 -9.76 -0.96 9.22
N CYS A 156 -10.18 0.27 8.90
CA CYS A 156 -9.97 0.88 7.59
C CYS A 156 -9.18 2.19 7.69
N ILE A 157 -8.29 2.39 6.71
CA ILE A 157 -7.50 3.62 6.54
C ILE A 157 -8.00 4.48 5.37
N ALA A 158 -7.53 5.73 5.32
CA ALA A 158 -7.61 6.51 4.09
C ALA A 158 -6.36 6.26 3.22
N TYR A 159 -6.55 5.87 1.96
CA TYR A 159 -5.44 5.66 1.02
C TYR A 159 -4.86 6.98 0.49
N PHE A 160 -5.66 8.05 0.53
CA PHE A 160 -5.29 9.39 0.10
C PHE A 160 -5.75 10.43 1.12
N ASP A 161 -5.28 11.66 0.95
CA ASP A 161 -5.58 12.75 1.87
C ASP A 161 -7.02 13.24 1.69
N LEU A 162 -7.90 12.86 2.62
CA LEU A 162 -9.31 13.26 2.64
C LEU A 162 -9.52 14.76 2.89
N SER A 163 -8.51 15.49 3.36
CA SER A 163 -8.56 16.96 3.47
C SER A 163 -8.36 17.65 2.12
N THR A 164 -7.65 16.99 1.19
CA THR A 164 -7.45 17.45 -0.19
C THR A 164 -8.59 16.99 -1.09
N TYR A 165 -9.05 15.75 -0.93
CA TYR A 165 -10.11 15.14 -1.76
C TYR A 165 -11.43 15.07 -0.99
N VAL A 166 -12.08 16.21 -0.85
CA VAL A 166 -13.34 16.33 -0.09
C VAL A 166 -14.56 15.92 -0.91
N ASP A 167 -14.56 16.14 -2.23
CA ASP A 167 -15.67 15.87 -3.14
C ASP A 167 -15.88 14.36 -3.42
N PHE A 168 -17.14 13.91 -3.52
CA PHE A 168 -17.50 12.51 -3.77
C PHE A 168 -16.88 11.97 -5.06
N GLN A 169 -17.08 12.68 -6.17
CA GLN A 169 -16.66 12.24 -7.51
C GLN A 169 -15.13 12.21 -7.60
N ALA A 170 -14.45 13.18 -6.98
CA ALA A 170 -13.00 13.19 -6.89
C ALA A 170 -12.45 11.95 -6.16
N ARG A 171 -13.05 11.57 -5.02
CA ARG A 171 -12.64 10.36 -4.27
C ARG A 171 -12.90 9.08 -5.06
N GLN A 172 -14.06 8.94 -5.69
CA GLN A 172 -14.39 7.77 -6.52
C GLN A 172 -13.45 7.64 -7.72
N LYS A 173 -13.10 8.77 -8.36
CA LYS A 173 -12.13 8.78 -9.45
C LYS A 173 -10.76 8.30 -8.98
N LEU A 174 -10.30 8.70 -7.80
CA LEU A 174 -9.02 8.25 -7.24
C LEU A 174 -9.03 6.75 -6.93
N THR A 175 -10.05 6.24 -6.23
CA THR A 175 -10.13 4.80 -5.91
C THR A 175 -10.15 3.96 -7.18
N LYS A 176 -10.86 4.43 -8.20
CA LYS A 176 -10.93 3.73 -9.48
C LYS A 176 -9.60 3.76 -10.23
N ASN A 177 -8.99 4.94 -10.35
CA ASN A 177 -7.82 5.13 -11.20
C ASN A 177 -6.52 4.62 -10.58
N LEU A 178 -6.36 4.75 -9.26
CA LEU A 178 -5.11 4.39 -8.57
C LEU A 178 -5.17 3.04 -7.88
N PHE A 179 -6.37 2.56 -7.55
CA PHE A 179 -6.54 1.35 -6.74
C PHE A 179 -7.50 0.34 -7.36
N THR A 180 -8.03 0.62 -8.56
CA THR A 180 -8.86 -0.29 -9.36
C THR A 180 -10.19 -0.71 -8.71
N PHE A 181 -10.76 0.10 -7.79
CA PHE A 181 -12.05 -0.19 -7.17
C PHE A 181 -12.95 1.05 -6.98
N ALA A 182 -14.26 0.82 -6.82
CA ALA A 182 -15.22 1.85 -6.41
C ALA A 182 -15.48 1.75 -4.90
N CYS A 183 -15.31 2.85 -4.16
CA CYS A 183 -15.48 2.84 -2.72
C CYS A 183 -16.95 2.81 -2.33
N THR A 184 -17.34 1.83 -1.52
CA THR A 184 -18.71 1.62 -1.04
C THR A 184 -18.83 1.83 0.47
N CYS A 185 -17.91 2.57 1.08
CA CYS A 185 -17.99 2.90 2.51
C CYS A 185 -19.24 3.73 2.83
N GLU A 186 -19.63 3.77 4.12
CA GLU A 186 -20.83 4.47 4.60
C GLU A 186 -20.94 5.92 4.08
N ARG A 187 -19.83 6.67 4.12
CA ARG A 187 -19.79 8.05 3.60
C ARG A 187 -20.11 8.10 2.11
N CYS A 188 -19.50 7.23 1.31
CA CYS A 188 -19.72 7.19 -0.13
C CYS A 188 -21.15 6.76 -0.48
N LEU A 189 -21.73 5.79 0.23
CA LEU A 189 -23.11 5.38 0.02
C LEU A 189 -24.11 6.49 0.33
N LYS A 190 -23.89 7.25 1.42
CA LYS A 190 -24.73 8.41 1.77
C LYS A 190 -24.62 9.54 0.76
N GLU A 191 -23.41 9.86 0.31
CA GLU A 191 -23.20 10.92 -0.69
C GLU A 191 -23.76 10.54 -2.06
N ALA A 192 -23.69 9.26 -2.46
CA ALA A 192 -24.24 8.78 -3.74
C ALA A 192 -25.77 8.91 -3.84
N GLN A 193 -26.50 8.89 -2.72
CA GLN A 193 -27.95 9.10 -2.70
C GLN A 193 -28.34 10.56 -2.97
N ASN A 194 -27.41 11.49 -2.80
CA ASN A 194 -27.61 12.93 -2.96
C ASN A 194 -26.89 13.50 -4.19
N ALA A 195 -26.28 12.64 -5.01
CA ALA A 195 -25.44 12.99 -6.16
C ALA A 195 -26.19 12.92 -7.50
#